data_AF-A0AAW2JMG8-F1
#
_entry.id   AF-A0AAW2JMG8-F1
#
_cell.length_a   1.000
_cell.length_b   1.000
_cell.length_c   1.000
_cell.angle_alpha   90.00
_cell.angle_beta   90.00
_cell.angle_gamma   90.00
#
_symmetry.space_group_name_H-M   'P 1'
#
loop_
_entity.id
_entity.type
_entity.pdbx_description
1 polymer ?
#
loop_
_entity_poly.entity_id
_entity_poly.type
_entity_poly.pdbx_seq_one_letter_code
_entity_poly.pdbx_strand_id
1 'polypeptide(L)'
;MLKHTITTAEASLLVTPVTLSEVKEAFFAIDVESAPGPDGYTSAFFRNAWPVIGQAMFQAIGLKVNPAKSQIIFSRAVQQERQQILDYLGFQEGSLPVKYLGIPLTSSRLTIADCRPLIDKVDARLAGWNNQILSYAGRLQLIKSVLTTLHTYWASAFILPKGVLKTLEKKMRQFLWQGSAESRNAKVAWAWITKPKEEGGLGIRSLSNEPGTYAEATMEDITK
;
A
#
# COMPACT_ATOMS: atom_id res chain seq x y z
N MET A 1 23.50 19.13 3.50
CA MET A 1 23.06 19.29 2.09
C MET A 1 21.95 18.29 1.82
N LEU A 2 20.81 18.73 1.28
CA LEU A 2 19.77 17.83 0.79
C LEU A 2 20.39 17.01 -0.36
N LYS A 3 20.42 15.68 -0.22
CA LYS A 3 21.11 14.79 -1.18
C LYS A 3 20.37 14.61 -2.51
N HIS A 4 19.17 15.18 -2.65
CA HIS A 4 18.33 15.08 -3.84
C HIS A 4 17.82 16.46 -4.22
N THR A 5 18.62 17.20 -5.00
CA THR A 5 18.18 18.41 -5.69
C THR A 5 17.90 18.03 -7.13
N ILE A 6 16.71 18.39 -7.62
CA ILE A 6 16.31 18.16 -9.01
C ILE A 6 17.24 18.97 -9.91
N THR A 7 17.82 18.33 -10.92
CA THR A 7 18.64 18.99 -11.93
C THR A 7 17.79 19.85 -12.86
N THR A 8 18.36 20.87 -13.49
CA THR A 8 17.63 21.74 -14.43
C THR A 8 17.00 20.94 -15.59
N ALA A 9 17.66 19.86 -16.02
CA ALA A 9 17.13 18.96 -17.04
C ALA A 9 15.86 18.22 -16.57
N GLU A 10 15.89 17.65 -15.36
CA GLU A 10 14.73 16.99 -14.74
C GLU A 10 13.59 17.98 -14.49
N ALA A 11 13.90 19.21 -14.04
CA ALA A 11 12.90 20.25 -13.84
C ALA A 11 12.20 20.63 -15.16
N SER A 12 12.96 20.70 -16.26
CA SER A 12 12.39 20.96 -17.58
C SER A 12 11.46 19.84 -18.03
N LEU A 13 11.83 18.59 -17.74
CA LEU A 13 11.02 17.40 -18.05
C LEU A 13 9.71 17.36 -17.25
N LEU A 14 9.69 17.86 -16.01
CA LEU A 14 8.47 17.92 -15.19
C LEU A 14 7.42 18.92 -15.72
N VAL A 15 7.82 19.87 -16.58
CA VAL A 15 6.95 20.90 -17.15
C VAL A 15 6.52 20.57 -18.58
N THR A 16 7.08 19.53 -19.21
CA THR A 16 6.69 19.16 -20.57
C THR A 16 5.23 18.70 -20.64
N PRO A 17 4.45 19.17 -21.63
CA PRO A 17 3.06 18.74 -21.77
C PRO A 17 3.00 17.27 -22.19
N VAL A 18 2.09 16.53 -21.56
CA VAL A 18 1.85 15.12 -21.89
C VAL A 18 1.33 14.99 -23.32
N THR A 19 1.92 14.09 -24.10
CA THR A 19 1.56 13.87 -25.51
C THR A 19 0.57 12.72 -25.69
N LEU A 20 -0.18 12.72 -26.79
CA LEU A 20 -1.09 11.61 -27.12
C LEU A 20 -0.34 10.28 -27.27
N SER A 21 0.87 10.31 -27.84
CA SER A 21 1.71 9.12 -28.03
C SER A 21 2.15 8.54 -26.69
N GLU A 22 2.57 9.38 -25.75
CA GLU A 22 2.93 8.96 -24.39
C GLU A 22 1.74 8.30 -23.67
N VAL A 23 0.55 8.91 -23.76
CA VAL A 23 -0.67 8.32 -23.18
C VAL A 23 -1.02 6.99 -23.85
N LYS A 24 -0.85 6.88 -25.17
CA LYS A 24 -1.07 5.63 -25.89
C LYS A 24 -0.09 4.54 -25.44
N GLU A 25 1.20 4.85 -25.37
CA GLU A 25 2.24 3.90 -24.96
C GLU A 25 2.00 3.44 -23.52
N ALA A 26 1.76 4.37 -22.60
CA ALA A 26 1.45 4.05 -21.21
C ALA A 26 0.19 3.18 -21.09
N PHE A 27 -0.86 3.49 -21.86
CA PHE A 27 -2.08 2.70 -21.86
C PHE A 27 -1.87 1.29 -22.43
N PHE A 28 -1.09 1.16 -23.50
CA PHE A 28 -0.79 -0.12 -24.15
C PHE A 28 0.21 -0.96 -23.33
N ALA A 29 0.92 -0.37 -22.37
CA ALA A 29 1.74 -1.10 -21.41
C ALA A 29 0.93 -1.84 -20.32
N ILE A 30 -0.36 -1.52 -20.16
CA ILE A 30 -1.24 -2.22 -19.21
C ILE A 30 -1.37 -3.71 -19.60
N ASP A 31 -1.75 -4.60 -18.69
CA ASP A 31 -2.05 -5.98 -19.07
C ASP A 31 -3.41 -6.06 -19.81
N VAL A 32 -3.52 -6.89 -20.86
CA VAL A 32 -4.75 -7.06 -21.65
C VAL A 32 -5.87 -7.70 -20.80
N GLU A 33 -5.49 -8.62 -19.93
CA GLU A 33 -6.33 -9.34 -18.97
C GLU A 33 -6.43 -8.60 -17.63
N SER A 34 -6.12 -7.30 -17.62
CA SER A 34 -6.32 -6.46 -16.44
C SER A 34 -7.77 -6.56 -15.97
N ALA A 35 -7.96 -6.63 -14.65
CA ALA A 35 -9.28 -6.72 -14.05
C ALA A 35 -10.22 -5.63 -14.61
N PRO A 36 -11.45 -6.01 -15.01
CA PRO A 36 -12.37 -5.08 -15.62
C PRO A 36 -12.74 -3.95 -14.65
N GLY A 37 -12.98 -2.76 -15.20
CA GLY A 37 -13.51 -1.64 -14.43
C GLY A 37 -14.93 -1.93 -13.91
N PRO A 38 -15.52 -1.00 -13.15
CA PRO A 38 -16.93 -1.09 -12.74
C PRO A 38 -17.91 -1.20 -13.92
N ASP A 39 -17.46 -0.84 -15.12
CA ASP A 39 -18.15 -0.92 -16.40
C ASP A 39 -18.07 -2.31 -17.06
N GLY A 40 -17.25 -3.23 -16.55
CA GLY A 40 -17.09 -4.58 -17.08
C GLY A 40 -16.12 -4.70 -18.26
N TYR A 41 -15.49 -3.60 -18.70
CA TYR A 41 -14.54 -3.62 -19.82
C TYR A 41 -13.11 -3.82 -19.33
N THR A 42 -12.35 -4.67 -20.04
CA THR A 42 -10.90 -4.85 -19.84
C THR A 42 -10.11 -3.88 -20.72
N SER A 43 -8.79 -3.76 -20.49
CA SER A 43 -7.94 -2.90 -21.32
C SER A 43 -7.95 -3.31 -22.81
N ALA A 44 -8.27 -4.57 -23.11
CA ALA A 44 -8.44 -5.09 -24.47
C ALA A 44 -9.46 -4.29 -25.31
N PHE A 45 -10.61 -3.97 -24.71
CA PHE A 45 -11.66 -3.20 -25.38
C PHE A 45 -11.13 -1.83 -25.83
N PHE A 46 -10.49 -1.11 -24.92
CA PHE A 46 -10.00 0.24 -25.15
C PHE A 46 -8.81 0.28 -26.13
N ARG A 47 -7.97 -0.76 -26.17
CA ARG A 47 -6.91 -0.90 -27.19
C ARG A 47 -7.50 -1.05 -28.59
N ASN A 48 -8.47 -1.94 -28.73
CA ASN A 48 -9.13 -2.20 -30.01
C ASN A 48 -9.94 -0.97 -30.47
N ALA A 49 -10.59 -0.28 -29.54
CA ALA A 49 -11.35 0.93 -29.80
C ALA A 49 -10.49 2.21 -29.90
N TRP A 50 -9.17 2.13 -29.66
CA TRP A 50 -8.27 3.29 -29.63
C TRP A 50 -8.40 4.23 -30.84
N PRO A 51 -8.54 3.74 -32.10
CA PRO A 51 -8.72 4.61 -33.25
C PRO A 51 -9.95 5.53 -33.15
N VAL A 52 -10.96 5.13 -32.38
CA VAL A 52 -12.22 5.87 -32.20
C VAL A 52 -12.19 6.72 -30.93
N ILE A 53 -11.77 6.13 -29.80
CA ILE A 53 -11.88 6.76 -28.47
C ILE A 53 -10.60 7.42 -27.98
N GLY A 54 -9.44 7.16 -28.61
CA GLY A 54 -8.14 7.58 -28.10
C GLY A 54 -8.01 9.08 -27.90
N GLN A 55 -8.58 9.88 -28.81
CA GLN A 55 -8.59 11.33 -28.69
C GLN A 55 -9.44 11.82 -27.51
N ALA A 56 -10.64 11.24 -27.34
CA ALA A 56 -11.52 11.56 -26.22
C ALA A 56 -10.90 11.14 -24.89
N MET A 57 -10.23 9.97 -24.87
CA MET A 57 -9.52 9.47 -23.71
C MET A 57 -8.35 10.37 -23.33
N PHE A 58 -7.56 10.86 -24.29
CA PHE A 58 -6.49 11.83 -24.04
C PHE A 58 -7.02 13.14 -23.44
N GLN A 59 -8.13 13.66 -23.96
CA GLN A 59 -8.77 14.85 -23.39
C GLN A 59 -9.31 14.63 -21.98
N ALA A 60 -9.86 13.44 -21.70
CA ALA A 60 -10.38 13.08 -20.39
C ALA A 60 -9.27 12.81 -19.37
N ILE A 61 -8.17 12.19 -19.79
CA ILE A 61 -6.98 11.94 -18.97
C ILE A 61 -6.23 13.22 -18.68
N GLY A 62 -6.30 14.21 -19.57
CA GLY A 62 -5.59 15.49 -19.52
C GLY A 62 -5.38 15.89 -18.07
N LEU A 63 -4.16 15.64 -17.57
CA LEU A 63 -3.82 15.56 -16.15
C LEU A 63 -3.91 16.96 -15.54
N LYS A 64 -5.15 17.41 -15.32
CA LYS A 64 -5.44 18.70 -14.71
C LYS A 64 -5.36 18.50 -13.22
N VAL A 65 -4.55 19.33 -12.58
CA VAL A 65 -4.48 19.36 -11.12
C VAL A 65 -5.86 19.73 -10.60
N ASN A 66 -6.36 18.93 -9.66
CA ASN A 66 -7.63 19.19 -9.00
C ASN A 66 -7.38 20.00 -7.73
N PRO A 67 -7.64 21.33 -7.70
CA PRO A 67 -7.34 22.16 -6.54
C PRO A 67 -8.12 21.74 -5.29
N ALA A 68 -9.28 21.11 -5.44
CA ALA A 68 -10.07 20.60 -4.31
C ALA A 68 -9.48 19.33 -3.69
N LYS A 69 -8.64 18.59 -4.41
CA LYS A 69 -7.95 17.38 -3.92
C LYS A 69 -6.46 17.60 -3.65
N SER A 70 -5.89 18.72 -4.11
CA SER A 70 -4.49 19.07 -3.94
C SER A 70 -4.27 19.90 -2.68
N GLN A 71 -3.24 19.53 -1.91
CA GLN A 71 -2.80 20.26 -0.73
C GLN A 71 -1.29 20.39 -0.74
N ILE A 72 -0.78 21.48 -0.18
CA ILE A 72 0.66 21.71 -0.02
C ILE A 72 1.02 21.54 1.44
N ILE A 73 2.08 20.78 1.71
CA ILE A 73 2.61 20.58 3.05
C ILE A 73 4.05 21.07 3.08
N PHE A 74 4.34 22.05 3.92
CA PHE A 74 5.68 22.58 4.06
C PHE A 74 6.50 21.82 5.08
N SER A 75 7.79 21.65 4.79
CA SER A 75 8.74 21.23 5.80
C SER A 75 8.92 22.35 6.85
N ARG A 76 9.46 22.00 8.03
CA ARG A 76 9.73 22.98 9.09
C ARG A 76 10.72 24.08 8.66
N ALA A 77 11.55 23.83 7.64
CA ALA A 77 12.63 24.71 7.20
C ALA A 77 12.14 25.88 6.32
N VAL A 78 11.04 25.72 5.59
CA VAL A 78 10.52 26.75 4.69
C VAL A 78 9.47 27.54 5.46
N GLN A 79 9.83 28.65 6.10
CA GLN A 79 8.88 29.52 6.82
C GLN A 79 8.62 30.84 6.10
N GLN A 80 9.65 31.43 5.49
CA GLN A 80 9.56 32.78 4.91
C GLN A 80 8.81 32.81 3.57
N GLU A 81 8.93 31.78 2.74
CA GLU A 81 8.33 31.73 1.39
C GLU A 81 6.94 31.06 1.36
N ARG A 82 6.41 30.61 2.51
CA ARG A 82 5.15 29.84 2.56
C ARG A 82 3.99 30.57 1.90
N GLN A 83 3.77 31.82 2.31
CA GLN A 83 2.62 32.58 1.85
C GLN A 83 2.70 32.87 0.35
N GLN A 84 3.90 33.22 -0.15
CA GLN A 84 4.12 33.49 -1.58
C GLN A 84 3.81 32.26 -2.44
N ILE A 85 4.22 31.07 -1.98
CA ILE A 85 3.96 29.81 -2.67
C ILE A 85 2.46 29.46 -2.65
N LEU A 86 1.79 29.66 -1.51
CA LEU A 86 0.34 29.44 -1.39
C LEU A 86 -0.45 30.37 -2.31
N ASP A 87 -0.07 31.65 -2.37
CA ASP A 87 -0.73 32.65 -3.21
C ASP A 87 -0.53 32.35 -4.70
N TYR A 88 0.65 31.87 -5.09
CA TYR A 88 0.95 31.49 -6.47
C TYR A 88 0.22 30.22 -6.92
N LEU A 89 0.16 29.19 -6.07
CA LEU A 89 -0.40 27.88 -6.43
C LEU A 89 -1.92 27.78 -6.18
N GLY A 90 -2.47 28.58 -5.26
CA GLY A 90 -3.90 28.59 -4.92
C GLY A 90 -4.39 27.31 -4.23
N PHE A 91 -3.50 26.47 -3.70
CA PHE A 91 -3.86 25.26 -2.96
C PHE A 91 -3.96 25.52 -1.45
N GLN A 92 -4.72 24.67 -0.76
CA GLN A 92 -4.84 24.73 0.70
C GLN A 92 -3.60 24.15 1.38
N GLU A 93 -3.16 24.76 2.48
CA GLU A 93 -2.10 24.20 3.32
C GLU A 93 -2.64 22.97 4.07
N GLY A 94 -1.97 21.83 3.88
CA GLY A 94 -2.25 20.58 4.58
C GLY A 94 -1.32 20.37 5.78
N SER A 95 -1.71 19.49 6.69
CA SER A 95 -0.89 19.07 7.82
C SER A 95 -0.63 17.56 7.80
N LEU A 96 0.56 17.16 8.23
CA LEU A 96 0.88 15.74 8.43
C LEU A 96 0.33 15.26 9.78
N PRO A 97 -0.09 13.99 9.88
CA PRO A 97 -0.08 12.96 8.83
C PRO A 97 -1.31 13.01 7.89
N VAL A 98 -1.10 12.85 6.58
CA VAL A 98 -2.19 12.81 5.57
C VAL A 98 -2.46 11.37 5.14
N LYS A 99 -3.73 10.99 4.99
CA LYS A 99 -4.09 9.65 4.52
C LYS A 99 -4.08 9.57 2.99
N TYR A 100 -3.25 8.69 2.43
CA TYR A 100 -3.20 8.40 1.00
C TYR A 100 -3.42 6.91 0.75
N LEU A 101 -4.36 6.56 -0.12
CA LEU A 101 -4.74 5.18 -0.44
C LEU A 101 -4.95 4.29 0.80
N GLY A 102 -5.50 4.87 1.86
CA GLY A 102 -5.79 4.15 3.11
C GLY A 102 -4.62 3.99 4.09
N ILE A 103 -3.46 4.58 3.80
CA ILE A 103 -2.22 4.55 4.59
C ILE A 103 -1.89 5.98 5.07
N PRO A 104 -1.42 6.19 6.32
CA PRO A 104 -0.95 7.49 6.77
C PRO A 104 0.42 7.82 6.19
N LEU A 105 0.50 8.88 5.37
CA LEU A 105 1.75 9.51 4.99
C LEU A 105 2.25 10.34 6.17
N THR A 106 3.38 9.93 6.73
CA THR A 106 4.09 10.64 7.79
C THR A 106 5.50 10.98 7.33
N SER A 107 6.06 12.09 7.81
CA SER A 107 7.46 12.45 7.59
C SER A 107 8.42 11.73 8.55
N SER A 108 7.91 11.00 9.54
CA SER A 108 8.68 10.32 10.58
C SER A 108 8.55 8.79 10.48
N ARG A 109 9.32 8.06 11.31
CA ARG A 109 9.15 6.60 11.43
C ARG A 109 7.74 6.29 11.94
N LEU A 110 7.09 5.29 11.31
CA LEU A 110 5.75 4.87 11.66
C LEU A 110 5.68 4.40 13.12
N THR A 111 4.81 5.00 13.92
CA THR A 111 4.61 4.59 15.32
C THR A 111 3.55 3.48 15.41
N ILE A 112 3.48 2.82 16.58
CA ILE A 112 2.44 1.82 16.85
C ILE A 112 1.03 2.46 16.76
N ALA A 113 0.89 3.73 17.16
CA ALA A 113 -0.37 4.45 17.10
C ALA A 113 -0.82 4.68 15.64
N ASP A 114 0.11 5.02 14.74
CA ASP A 114 -0.19 5.22 13.31
C ASP A 114 -0.64 3.93 12.61
N CYS A 115 -0.27 2.77 13.16
CA CYS A 115 -0.70 1.46 12.67
C CYS A 115 -2.10 1.05 13.17
N ARG A 116 -2.77 1.87 13.97
CA ARG A 116 -4.10 1.56 14.50
C ARG A 116 -5.14 1.28 13.40
N PRO A 117 -5.21 2.04 12.30
CA PRO A 117 -6.13 1.75 11.20
C PRO A 117 -5.92 0.38 10.54
N LEU A 118 -4.68 -0.11 10.50
CA LEU A 118 -4.37 -1.47 10.01
C LEU A 118 -4.95 -2.52 10.97
N ILE A 119 -4.72 -2.36 12.27
CA ILE A 119 -5.23 -3.26 13.29
C ILE A 119 -6.76 -3.28 13.29
N ASP A 120 -7.40 -2.11 13.25
CA ASP A 120 -8.86 -2.00 13.24
C ASP A 120 -9.48 -2.62 11.98
N LYS A 121 -8.83 -2.48 10.82
CA LYS A 121 -9.25 -3.18 9.59
C LYS A 121 -9.16 -4.69 9.73
N VAL A 122 -8.09 -5.22 10.33
CA VAL A 122 -7.95 -6.65 10.61
C VAL A 122 -9.04 -7.11 11.57
N ASP A 123 -9.29 -6.34 12.64
CA ASP A 123 -10.32 -6.65 13.64
C ASP A 123 -11.73 -6.66 13.05
N ALA A 124 -12.06 -5.69 12.18
CA ALA A 124 -13.34 -5.66 11.49
C ALA A 124 -13.55 -6.90 10.59
N ARG A 125 -12.49 -7.36 9.89
CA ARG A 125 -12.55 -8.58 9.08
C ARG A 125 -12.72 -9.82 9.94
N LEU A 126 -11.94 -9.94 11.01
CA LEU A 126 -12.01 -11.06 11.95
C LEU A 126 -13.38 -11.16 12.64
N ALA A 127 -13.95 -10.03 13.07
CA ALA A 127 -15.28 -9.98 13.68
C ALA A 127 -16.35 -10.49 12.70
N GLY A 128 -16.29 -10.06 11.43
CA GLY A 128 -17.21 -10.53 10.39
C GLY A 128 -17.10 -12.03 10.12
N TRP A 129 -15.89 -12.59 10.13
CA TRP A 129 -15.67 -14.02 9.88
C TRP A 129 -15.95 -14.91 11.09
N ASN A 130 -15.75 -14.41 12.31
CA ASN A 130 -16.08 -15.16 13.52
C ASN A 130 -17.58 -15.45 13.64
N ASN A 131 -18.42 -14.62 13.03
CA ASN A 131 -19.86 -14.83 12.96
C ASN A 131 -20.29 -15.85 11.88
N GLN A 132 -19.33 -16.42 11.14
CA GLN A 132 -19.58 -17.40 10.08
C GLN A 132 -19.12 -18.80 10.52
N ILE A 133 -19.85 -19.84 10.10
CA ILE A 133 -19.43 -21.23 10.32
C ILE A 133 -18.33 -21.56 9.30
N LEU A 134 -17.08 -21.45 9.74
CA LEU A 134 -15.90 -21.67 8.89
C LEU A 134 -15.11 -22.89 9.36
N SER A 135 -14.78 -23.76 8.40
CA SER A 135 -13.83 -24.86 8.62
C SER A 135 -12.42 -24.34 8.90
N TYR A 136 -11.57 -25.19 9.48
CA TYR A 136 -10.15 -24.88 9.69
C TYR A 136 -9.44 -24.45 8.40
N ALA A 137 -9.66 -25.19 7.31
CA ALA A 137 -9.10 -24.86 6.00
C ALA A 137 -9.62 -23.52 5.45
N GLY A 138 -10.91 -23.20 5.66
CA GLY A 138 -11.47 -21.90 5.28
C GLY A 138 -10.83 -20.74 6.03
N ARG A 139 -10.63 -20.89 7.36
CA ARG A 139 -9.93 -19.89 8.18
C ARG A 139 -8.49 -19.68 7.71
N LEU A 140 -7.78 -20.76 7.44
CA LEU A 140 -6.41 -20.72 6.91
C LEU A 140 -6.35 -19.98 5.57
N GLN A 141 -7.29 -20.25 4.67
CA GLN A 141 -7.35 -19.59 3.36
C GLN A 141 -7.58 -18.09 3.51
N LEU A 142 -8.51 -17.65 4.37
CA LEU A 142 -8.79 -16.23 4.63
C LEU A 142 -7.58 -15.48 5.21
N ILE A 143 -6.82 -16.14 6.10
CA ILE A 143 -5.57 -15.57 6.61
C ILE A 143 -4.61 -15.31 5.43
N LYS A 144 -4.38 -16.32 4.60
CA LYS A 144 -3.44 -16.23 3.47
C LYS A 144 -3.86 -15.25 2.38
N SER A 145 -5.13 -15.22 2.01
CA SER A 145 -5.60 -14.44 0.86
C SER A 145 -5.97 -13.01 1.21
N VAL A 146 -6.30 -12.72 2.47
CA VAL A 146 -6.80 -11.39 2.86
C VAL A 146 -5.92 -10.73 3.93
N LEU A 147 -5.64 -11.41 5.04
CA LEU A 147 -4.87 -10.80 6.12
C LEU A 147 -3.39 -10.65 5.75
N THR A 148 -2.83 -11.66 5.06
CA THR A 148 -1.47 -11.60 4.52
C THR A 148 -1.40 -10.51 3.44
N THR A 149 -2.33 -10.37 2.51
CA THR A 149 -2.24 -9.27 1.52
C THR A 149 -2.36 -7.88 2.15
N LEU A 150 -3.17 -7.73 3.21
CA LEU A 150 -3.35 -6.46 3.90
C LEU A 150 -2.09 -5.99 4.63
N HIS A 151 -1.36 -6.89 5.29
CA HIS A 151 -0.08 -6.53 5.91
C HIS A 151 0.98 -6.22 4.84
N THR A 152 1.06 -7.01 3.76
CA THR A 152 2.05 -6.82 2.69
C THR A 152 1.90 -5.45 2.04
N TYR A 153 0.66 -4.99 1.83
CA TYR A 153 0.38 -3.64 1.32
C TYR A 153 0.92 -2.51 2.21
N TRP A 154 0.88 -2.68 3.53
CA TRP A 154 1.47 -1.71 4.46
C TRP A 154 3.00 -1.84 4.51
N ALA A 155 3.51 -3.08 4.51
CA ALA A 155 4.93 -3.37 4.54
C ALA A 155 5.67 -2.89 3.28
N SER A 156 5.00 -2.85 2.12
CA SER A 156 5.59 -2.32 0.88
C SER A 156 5.79 -0.80 0.92
N ALA A 157 5.02 -0.08 1.74
CA ALA A 157 5.16 1.37 1.89
C ALA A 157 6.05 1.76 3.09
N PHE A 158 6.01 0.98 4.17
CA PHE A 158 6.70 1.31 5.42
C PHE A 158 7.31 0.10 6.12
N ILE A 159 8.40 0.34 6.85
CA ILE A 159 8.92 -0.61 7.83
C ILE A 159 7.97 -0.63 9.04
N LEU A 160 7.28 -1.76 9.24
CA LEU A 160 6.32 -1.93 10.32
C LEU A 160 7.02 -2.21 11.68
N PRO A 161 6.59 -1.57 12.79
CA PRO A 161 7.13 -1.87 14.10
C PRO A 161 6.88 -3.34 14.51
N LYS A 162 7.89 -3.98 15.10
CA LYS A 162 7.79 -5.39 15.58
C LYS A 162 6.61 -5.62 16.53
N GLY A 163 6.23 -4.62 17.33
CA GLY A 163 5.05 -4.71 18.22
C GLY A 163 3.73 -4.88 17.46
N VAL A 164 3.58 -4.23 16.30
CA VAL A 164 2.40 -4.33 15.44
C VAL A 164 2.37 -5.70 14.79
N LEU A 165 3.49 -6.16 14.23
CA LEU A 165 3.61 -7.49 13.61
C LEU A 165 3.24 -8.61 14.58
N LYS A 166 3.77 -8.56 15.81
CA LYS A 166 3.42 -9.51 16.89
C LYS A 166 1.92 -9.47 17.23
N THR A 167 1.32 -8.28 17.22
CA THR A 167 -0.12 -8.11 17.49
C THR A 167 -0.98 -8.72 16.37
N LEU A 168 -0.59 -8.52 15.11
CA LEU A 168 -1.26 -9.10 13.96
C LEU A 168 -1.14 -10.63 13.95
N GLU A 169 0.06 -11.17 14.16
CA GLU A 169 0.29 -12.62 14.28
C GLU A 169 -0.53 -13.23 15.42
N LYS A 170 -0.59 -12.56 16.58
CA LYS A 170 -1.42 -13.00 17.72
C LYS A 170 -2.89 -13.12 17.32
N LYS A 171 -3.43 -12.14 16.59
CA LYS A 171 -4.82 -12.13 16.11
C LYS A 171 -5.08 -13.20 15.05
N MET A 172 -4.18 -13.36 14.07
CA MET A 172 -4.26 -14.44 13.08
C MET A 172 -4.25 -15.83 13.74
N ARG A 173 -3.39 -16.03 14.73
CA ARG A 173 -3.31 -17.27 15.50
C ARG A 173 -4.58 -17.53 16.29
N GLN A 174 -5.11 -16.53 16.99
CA GLN A 174 -6.37 -16.67 17.72
C GLN A 174 -7.50 -17.06 16.78
N PHE A 175 -7.64 -16.37 15.64
CA PHE A 175 -8.67 -16.68 14.64
C PHE A 175 -8.57 -18.11 14.09
N LEU A 176 -7.36 -18.60 13.81
CA LEU A 176 -7.17 -19.95 13.28
C LEU A 176 -7.66 -21.03 14.26
N TRP A 177 -7.45 -20.84 15.57
CA TRP A 177 -7.71 -21.86 16.59
C TRP A 177 -9.06 -21.71 17.34
N GLN A 178 -9.72 -20.55 17.26
CA GLN A 178 -10.93 -20.24 18.03
C GLN A 178 -12.18 -21.08 17.65
N GLY A 179 -12.18 -21.77 16.50
CA GLY A 179 -13.35 -22.51 15.96
C GLY A 179 -13.34 -24.03 16.13
N SER A 180 -12.28 -24.59 16.71
CA SER A 180 -12.23 -26.03 17.01
C SER A 180 -12.89 -26.27 18.36
N ALA A 181 -13.92 -27.10 18.42
CA ALA A 181 -14.71 -27.43 19.63
C ALA A 181 -13.85 -27.86 20.84
N GLU A 182 -12.57 -28.18 20.63
CA GLU A 182 -11.61 -28.61 21.64
C GLU A 182 -10.55 -27.58 22.08
N SER A 183 -10.39 -26.39 21.46
CA SER A 183 -9.16 -25.60 21.68
C SER A 183 -9.36 -24.14 22.08
N ARG A 184 -9.23 -23.87 23.38
CA ARG A 184 -8.85 -22.55 23.91
C ARG A 184 -7.38 -22.19 23.62
N ASN A 185 -6.56 -23.17 23.21
CA ASN A 185 -5.11 -23.04 23.05
C ASN A 185 -4.64 -23.41 21.64
N ALA A 186 -3.60 -22.73 21.13
CA ALA A 186 -2.98 -23.08 19.87
C ALA A 186 -2.38 -24.50 19.94
N LYS A 187 -2.82 -25.40 19.04
CA LYS A 187 -2.34 -26.81 19.03
C LYS A 187 -0.90 -26.95 18.50
N VAL A 188 -0.41 -25.96 17.76
CA VAL A 188 0.92 -25.97 17.12
C VAL A 188 1.60 -24.62 17.26
N ALA A 189 2.92 -24.63 17.46
CA ALA A 189 3.73 -23.41 17.52
C ALA A 189 3.64 -22.60 16.21
N TRP A 190 3.50 -21.28 16.33
CA TRP A 190 3.35 -20.40 15.16
C TRP A 190 4.54 -20.49 14.19
N ALA A 191 5.75 -20.59 14.72
CA ALA A 191 6.97 -20.75 13.93
C ALA A 191 6.97 -22.01 13.03
N TRP A 192 6.31 -23.08 13.47
CA TRP A 192 6.14 -24.30 12.67
C TRP A 192 5.07 -24.12 11.60
N ILE A 193 3.95 -23.48 11.95
CA ILE A 193 2.84 -23.20 11.03
C ILE A 193 3.29 -22.34 9.84
N THR A 194 4.23 -21.42 10.07
CA THR A 194 4.72 -20.52 9.04
C THR A 194 5.68 -21.14 8.04
N LYS A 195 6.10 -22.40 8.28
CA LYS A 195 6.97 -23.12 7.35
C LYS A 195 6.26 -23.43 6.02
N PRO A 196 7.02 -23.64 4.93
CA PRO A 196 6.48 -24.14 3.67
C PRO A 196 5.74 -25.47 3.85
N LYS A 197 4.81 -25.79 2.94
CA LYS A 197 4.03 -27.03 3.02
C LYS A 197 4.91 -28.27 2.89
N GLU A 198 6.00 -28.13 2.15
CA GLU A 198 7.04 -29.12 1.90
C GLU A 198 7.75 -29.54 3.19
N GLU A 199 7.86 -28.62 4.15
CA GLU A 199 8.43 -28.88 5.49
C GLU A 199 7.37 -29.27 6.54
N GLY A 200 6.12 -29.53 6.12
CA GLY A 200 5.03 -29.87 7.04
C GLY A 200 4.39 -28.66 7.76
N GLY A 201 4.66 -27.44 7.28
CA GLY A 201 3.98 -26.22 7.71
C GLY A 201 2.68 -25.97 6.96
N LEU A 202 2.00 -24.86 7.28
CA LEU A 202 0.77 -24.47 6.58
C LEU A 202 1.03 -23.47 5.45
N GLY A 203 2.26 -23.02 5.23
CA GLY A 203 2.60 -22.03 4.19
C GLY A 203 1.96 -20.66 4.45
N ILE A 204 1.80 -20.25 5.72
CA ILE A 204 1.50 -18.87 6.10
C ILE A 204 2.83 -18.11 6.18
N ARG A 205 2.97 -16.95 5.57
CA ARG A 205 4.19 -16.16 5.73
C ARG A 205 4.29 -15.63 7.16
N SER A 206 5.44 -15.81 7.80
CA SER A 206 5.72 -15.20 9.09
C SER A 206 5.93 -13.71 8.91
N LEU A 207 5.12 -12.88 9.58
CA LEU A 207 5.22 -11.42 9.44
C LEU A 207 6.47 -10.88 10.13
N SER A 208 6.96 -11.62 11.13
CA SER A 208 8.14 -11.29 11.91
C SER A 208 9.47 -11.72 11.27
N ASN A 209 9.44 -12.64 10.30
CA ASN A 209 10.62 -13.26 9.68
C ASN A 209 10.75 -13.01 8.16
N GLU A 210 10.00 -12.08 7.56
CA GLU A 210 10.19 -11.80 6.12
C GLU A 210 11.56 -11.15 5.85
N PRO A 211 12.41 -11.74 4.98
CA PRO A 211 13.65 -11.10 4.51
C PRO A 211 13.26 -9.89 3.66
N GLY A 212 13.42 -8.70 4.23
CA GLY A 212 12.90 -7.43 3.70
C GLY A 212 12.27 -6.54 4.76
N THR A 213 11.89 -7.11 5.91
CA THR A 213 11.43 -6.34 7.09
C THR A 213 12.59 -6.02 8.06
N TYR A 214 13.77 -6.58 7.78
CA TYR A 214 15.02 -6.25 8.47
C TYR A 214 15.75 -5.19 7.67
N ALA A 215 15.80 -3.98 8.22
CA ALA A 215 16.96 -3.13 8.03
C ALA A 215 18.18 -3.85 8.65
N GLU A 216 18.78 -4.76 7.90
CA GLU A 216 20.20 -5.03 7.92
C GLU A 216 20.79 -4.46 6.63
N ALA A 217 20.56 -3.15 6.43
CA ALA A 217 21.63 -2.30 5.96
C ALA A 217 22.10 -1.57 7.23
N THR A 218 23.06 -2.17 7.91
CA THR A 218 23.91 -1.47 8.85
C THR A 218 24.35 -0.16 8.20
N MET A 219 24.22 0.94 8.93
CA MET A 219 24.65 2.29 8.53
C MET A 219 26.19 2.41 8.38
N GLU A 220 26.90 1.31 8.08
CA GLU A 220 28.35 1.24 7.94
C GLU A 220 28.80 1.01 6.48
N ASP A 221 27.93 0.58 5.56
CA ASP A 221 28.34 0.27 4.17
C ASP A 221 28.07 1.36 3.12
N ILE A 222 27.70 2.59 3.51
CA ILE A 222 27.59 3.75 2.59
C ILE A 222 28.71 4.79 2.85
N THR A 223 29.76 4.40 3.57
CA THR A 223 30.96 5.23 3.69
C THR A 223 32.22 4.43 3.43
N LYS A 224 32.36 3.91 2.21
CA LYS A 224 33.63 3.75 1.50
C LYS A 224 33.43 4.01 0.01
#